data_AF-A0A067BEX6-F1
#
_entry.id   AF-A0A067BEX6-F1
#
_cell.length_a   1.000
_cell.length_b   1.000
_cell.length_c   1.000
_cell.angle_alpha   90.00
_cell.angle_beta   90.00
_cell.angle_gamma   90.00
#
_symmetry.space_group_name_H-M   'P 1'
#
loop_
_entity.id
_entity.type
_entity.pdbx_description
1 polymer ?
#
loop_
_entity_poly.entity_id
_entity_poly.type
_entity_poly.pdbx_seq_one_letter_code
_entity_poly.pdbx_strand_id
1 'polypeptide(L)'
;MAHHDPKAAATRRALCQFKGCTKFAQTRGRCKAHGGGTRCKVEACIKLAQSRGHCIAHGGGRKCHIESCDKLAQSKGYCIAHGGGRKCAIDGCEKFSQIKGKCKAHAKTSPPSTPHSPPLLHPLPPLTHAKVSALQMPSTISLSPLRDCVRRPEATTCSFAALFEPSPPTA
;
A
#
# COMPACT_ATOMS: atom_id res chain seq x y z
N MET A 1 18.57 -23.20 32.89
CA MET A 1 18.26 -23.65 31.51
C MET A 1 17.95 -22.39 30.71
N ALA A 2 18.95 -21.82 30.05
CA ALA A 2 18.79 -20.53 29.37
C ALA A 2 17.99 -20.72 28.07
N HIS A 3 16.75 -20.22 28.06
CA HIS A 3 15.96 -20.09 26.85
C HIS A 3 16.58 -18.98 26.00
N HIS A 4 17.24 -19.36 24.91
CA HIS A 4 17.62 -18.42 23.87
C HIS A 4 16.35 -18.00 23.12
N ASP A 5 15.92 -16.77 23.36
CA ASP A 5 14.85 -16.09 22.62
C ASP A 5 15.51 -15.17 21.56
N PRO A 6 15.70 -15.61 20.30
CA PRO A 6 16.31 -14.76 19.28
C PRO A 6 15.27 -13.79 18.72
N LYS A 7 14.88 -12.81 19.52
CA LYS A 7 14.03 -11.68 19.10
C LYS A 7 14.85 -10.40 19.09
N ALA A 8 15.77 -10.26 18.14
CA ALA A 8 16.19 -8.98 17.52
C ALA A 8 17.52 -9.14 16.76
N ALA A 9 17.42 -9.45 15.47
CA ALA A 9 18.41 -8.97 14.52
C ALA A 9 17.64 -8.64 13.24
N ALA A 10 17.47 -7.35 12.94
CA ALA A 10 17.00 -6.89 11.64
C ALA A 10 18.08 -7.27 10.60
N THR A 11 18.07 -8.53 10.19
CA THR A 11 19.12 -9.18 9.41
C THR A 11 18.66 -9.39 7.98
N ARG A 12 19.58 -9.14 7.05
CA ARG A 12 19.47 -9.44 5.62
C ARG A 12 18.62 -10.70 5.38
N ARG A 13 17.67 -10.65 4.43
CA ARG A 13 16.82 -11.82 4.09
C ARG A 13 17.69 -13.05 3.92
N ALA A 14 17.47 -14.07 4.77
CA ALA A 14 18.24 -15.30 4.72
C ALA A 14 18.09 -16.00 3.37
N LEU A 15 19.15 -16.67 2.91
CA LEU A 15 19.10 -17.53 1.74
C LEU A 15 18.44 -18.86 2.06
N CYS A 16 17.97 -19.53 1.02
CA CYS A 16 17.42 -20.87 1.11
C CYS A 16 18.51 -21.86 1.53
N GLN A 17 18.26 -22.64 2.58
CA GLN A 17 19.18 -23.64 3.12
C GLN A 17 19.37 -24.88 2.21
N PHE A 18 18.54 -25.02 1.18
CA PHE A 18 18.71 -26.09 0.19
C PHE A 18 20.05 -25.93 -0.55
N LYS A 19 20.82 -27.02 -0.64
CA LYS A 19 22.17 -27.05 -1.24
C LYS A 19 22.16 -26.38 -2.62
N GLY A 20 23.05 -25.39 -2.82
CA GLY A 20 23.18 -24.66 -4.08
C GLY A 20 22.05 -23.69 -4.42
N CYS A 21 21.10 -23.42 -3.51
CA CYS A 21 20.01 -22.48 -3.78
C CYS A 21 20.39 -21.04 -3.40
N THR A 22 20.41 -20.15 -4.39
CA THR A 22 20.65 -18.71 -4.20
C THR A 22 19.37 -17.89 -3.95
N LYS A 23 18.20 -18.54 -3.93
CA LYS A 23 16.92 -17.85 -3.69
C LYS A 23 16.76 -17.52 -2.22
N PHE A 24 16.10 -16.40 -1.91
CA PHE A 24 15.76 -16.04 -0.54
C PHE A 24 14.78 -17.02 0.10
N ALA A 25 15.01 -17.33 1.38
CA ALA A 25 14.09 -18.07 2.21
C ALA A 25 12.82 -17.24 2.48
N GLN A 26 11.68 -17.93 2.55
CA GLN A 26 10.42 -17.34 3.00
C GLN A 26 10.16 -17.70 4.46
N THR A 27 9.93 -18.99 4.73
CA THR A 27 9.76 -19.54 6.07
C THR A 27 10.54 -20.83 6.18
N ARG A 28 10.82 -21.27 7.42
CA ARG A 28 11.53 -22.53 7.69
C ARG A 28 12.89 -22.65 6.98
N GLY A 29 13.55 -21.51 6.76
CA GLY A 29 14.85 -21.45 6.06
C GLY A 29 14.83 -21.86 4.58
N ARG A 30 13.67 -22.01 3.94
CA ARG A 30 13.58 -22.50 2.54
C ARG A 30 12.83 -21.52 1.65
N CYS A 31 13.16 -21.51 0.35
CA CYS A 31 12.45 -20.72 -0.65
C CYS A 31 11.15 -21.41 -1.08
N LYS A 32 10.28 -20.70 -1.82
CA LYS A 32 9.00 -21.21 -2.31
C LYS A 32 9.10 -22.59 -3.00
N ALA A 33 10.12 -22.79 -3.83
CA ALA A 33 10.34 -24.04 -4.56
C ALA A 33 10.76 -25.19 -3.65
N HIS A 34 11.53 -24.91 -2.59
CA HIS A 34 12.13 -25.92 -1.73
C HIS A 34 11.39 -26.14 -0.40
N GLY A 35 10.12 -25.73 -0.26
CA GLY A 35 9.39 -25.94 1.01
C GLY A 35 9.09 -24.70 1.82
N GLY A 36 9.48 -23.52 1.34
CA GLY A 36 9.17 -22.24 1.95
C GLY A 36 7.70 -21.87 1.78
N GLY A 37 7.09 -21.38 2.85
CA GLY A 37 5.68 -21.02 2.95
C GLY A 37 4.75 -22.19 3.29
N THR A 38 3.52 -21.85 3.68
CA THR A 38 2.52 -22.83 4.13
C THR A 38 1.78 -23.45 2.94
N ARG A 39 1.51 -24.76 3.00
CA ARG A 39 0.74 -25.48 1.98
C ARG A 39 -0.76 -25.38 2.25
N CYS A 40 -1.54 -25.57 1.20
CA CYS A 40 -2.98 -25.67 1.33
C CYS A 40 -3.34 -26.79 2.29
N LYS A 41 -4.30 -26.54 3.20
CA LYS A 41 -4.81 -27.52 4.18
C LYS A 41 -5.65 -28.63 3.57
N VAL A 42 -6.04 -28.50 2.30
CA VAL A 42 -6.79 -29.53 1.57
C VAL A 42 -5.87 -30.70 1.28
N GLU A 43 -6.35 -31.91 1.56
CA GLU A 43 -5.64 -33.16 1.31
C GLU A 43 -5.12 -33.24 -0.13
N ALA A 44 -3.91 -33.79 -0.29
CA ALA A 44 -3.18 -33.89 -1.57
C ALA A 44 -2.93 -32.56 -2.33
N CYS A 45 -3.22 -31.38 -1.75
CA CYS A 45 -2.96 -30.11 -2.41
C CYS A 45 -1.54 -29.58 -2.16
N ILE A 46 -0.68 -29.66 -3.19
CA ILE A 46 0.68 -29.13 -3.12
C ILE A 46 0.79 -27.60 -3.29
N LYS A 47 -0.33 -26.92 -3.58
CA LYS A 47 -0.35 -25.48 -3.85
C LYS A 47 -0.06 -24.70 -2.57
N LEU A 48 0.56 -23.53 -2.73
CA LEU A 48 0.85 -22.64 -1.61
C LEU A 48 -0.45 -22.00 -1.09
N ALA A 49 -0.61 -21.97 0.22
CA ALA A 49 -1.68 -21.23 0.85
C ALA A 49 -1.46 -19.73 0.66
N GLN A 50 -2.51 -19.02 0.25
CA GLN A 50 -2.51 -17.58 0.11
C GLN A 50 -3.01 -16.91 1.40
N SER A 51 -4.14 -17.38 1.92
CA SER A 51 -4.70 -16.94 3.19
C SER A 51 -5.52 -18.07 3.82
N ARG A 52 -5.79 -17.98 5.12
CA ARG A 52 -6.64 -18.95 5.86
C ARG A 52 -6.18 -20.42 5.74
N GLY A 53 -4.91 -20.65 5.40
CA GLY A 53 -4.37 -22.00 5.14
C GLY A 53 -4.83 -22.62 3.82
N HIS A 54 -5.46 -21.88 2.90
CA HIS A 54 -5.97 -22.40 1.64
C HIS A 54 -5.29 -21.75 0.45
N CYS A 55 -5.16 -22.48 -0.67
CA CYS A 55 -4.71 -21.92 -1.93
C CYS A 55 -5.84 -21.16 -2.63
N ILE A 56 -5.53 -20.42 -3.70
CA ILE A 56 -6.54 -19.62 -4.44
C ILE A 56 -7.75 -20.43 -4.90
N ALA A 57 -7.53 -21.68 -5.35
CA ALA A 57 -8.59 -22.57 -5.82
C ALA A 57 -9.45 -23.15 -4.68
N HIS A 58 -8.89 -23.24 -3.47
CA HIS A 58 -9.56 -23.80 -2.30
C HIS A 58 -10.03 -22.71 -1.31
N GLY A 59 -10.27 -21.49 -1.78
CA GLY A 59 -10.82 -20.40 -0.94
C GLY A 59 -9.79 -19.52 -0.23
N GLY A 60 -8.52 -19.60 -0.60
CA GLY A 60 -7.45 -18.72 -0.10
C GLY A 60 -7.46 -17.30 -0.70
N GLY A 61 -8.22 -17.09 -1.77
CA GLY A 61 -8.41 -15.79 -2.40
C GLY A 61 -9.45 -14.94 -1.66
N ARG A 62 -9.28 -13.61 -1.69
CA ARG A 62 -10.29 -12.68 -1.18
C ARG A 62 -11.44 -12.58 -2.17
N LYS A 63 -12.68 -12.66 -1.70
CA LYS A 63 -13.88 -12.41 -2.53
C LYS A 63 -14.09 -10.92 -2.74
N CYS A 64 -14.80 -10.57 -3.82
CA CYS A 64 -15.28 -9.23 -4.06
C CYS A 64 -16.26 -8.81 -2.93
N HIS A 65 -16.22 -7.55 -2.52
CA HIS A 65 -17.06 -7.03 -1.44
C HIS A 65 -18.52 -6.83 -1.88
N ILE A 66 -18.77 -6.71 -3.18
CA ILE A 66 -20.14 -6.63 -3.73
C ILE A 66 -20.88 -7.95 -3.45
N GLU A 67 -21.99 -7.83 -2.71
CA GLU A 67 -22.96 -8.90 -2.49
C GLU A 67 -23.49 -9.37 -3.86
N SER A 68 -23.57 -10.69 -4.09
CA SER A 68 -23.78 -11.36 -5.40
C SER A 68 -22.57 -11.53 -6.33
N CYS A 69 -21.36 -11.14 -5.91
CA CYS A 69 -20.16 -11.32 -6.75
C CYS A 69 -19.22 -12.43 -6.24
N ASP A 70 -19.25 -13.60 -6.88
CA ASP A 70 -18.32 -14.70 -6.59
C ASP A 70 -16.90 -14.53 -7.16
N LYS A 71 -16.67 -13.44 -7.90
CA LYS A 71 -15.34 -13.13 -8.45
C LYS A 71 -14.35 -12.77 -7.34
N LEU A 72 -13.08 -13.13 -7.54
CA LEU A 72 -12.01 -12.79 -6.61
C LEU A 72 -11.65 -11.30 -6.71
N ALA A 73 -11.41 -10.71 -5.55
CA ALA A 73 -10.91 -9.35 -5.42
C ALA A 73 -9.46 -9.26 -5.91
N GLN A 74 -9.19 -8.25 -6.73
CA GLN A 74 -7.84 -7.94 -7.24
C GLN A 74 -7.17 -6.92 -6.34
N SER A 75 -7.86 -5.80 -6.08
CA SER A 75 -7.39 -4.74 -5.19
C SER A 75 -8.57 -4.07 -4.49
N LYS A 76 -8.30 -3.39 -3.36
CA LYS A 76 -9.31 -2.65 -2.58
C LYS A 76 -10.55 -3.46 -2.15
N GLY A 77 -10.48 -4.80 -2.19
CA GLY A 77 -11.63 -5.67 -1.89
C GLY A 77 -12.58 -5.89 -3.07
N TYR A 78 -12.27 -5.41 -4.28
CA TYR A 78 -13.14 -5.53 -5.44
C TYR A 78 -12.51 -6.35 -6.55
N CYS A 79 -13.35 -7.03 -7.34
CA CYS A 79 -12.93 -7.70 -8.58
C CYS A 79 -12.67 -6.68 -9.71
N ILE A 80 -12.11 -7.13 -10.84
CA ILE A 80 -11.81 -6.23 -11.97
C ILE A 80 -13.03 -5.44 -12.48
N ALA A 81 -14.20 -6.08 -12.55
CA ALA A 81 -15.44 -5.45 -13.01
C ALA A 81 -16.01 -4.44 -11.99
N HIS A 82 -15.68 -4.60 -10.71
CA HIS A 82 -16.21 -3.78 -9.62
C HIS A 82 -15.18 -2.76 -9.09
N GLY A 83 -14.21 -2.36 -9.91
CA GLY A 83 -13.22 -1.33 -9.56
C GLY A 83 -11.93 -1.83 -8.91
N GLY A 84 -11.70 -3.15 -8.92
CA GLY A 84 -10.44 -3.77 -8.45
C GLY A 84 -9.28 -3.67 -9.45
N GLY A 85 -9.55 -3.33 -10.70
CA GLY A 85 -8.54 -3.14 -11.74
C GLY A 85 -8.00 -1.70 -11.74
N ARG A 86 -6.71 -1.55 -12.05
CA ARG A 86 -6.10 -0.23 -12.31
C ARG A 86 -6.41 0.20 -13.75
N LYS A 87 -6.81 1.44 -13.97
CA LYS A 87 -6.99 2.01 -15.32
C LYS A 87 -5.64 2.29 -15.98
N CYS A 88 -5.61 2.33 -17.31
CA CYS A 88 -4.44 2.75 -18.06
C CYS A 88 -4.05 4.18 -17.69
N ALA A 89 -2.75 4.42 -17.50
CA ALA A 89 -2.21 5.75 -17.18
C ALA A 89 -2.22 6.74 -18.35
N ILE A 90 -2.85 6.41 -19.48
CA ILE A 90 -3.00 7.34 -20.61
C ILE A 90 -4.38 7.97 -20.49
N ASP A 91 -4.43 9.30 -20.49
CA ASP A 91 -5.68 10.06 -20.44
C ASP A 91 -6.63 9.67 -21.57
N GLY A 92 -7.91 9.53 -21.24
CA GLY A 92 -8.95 9.06 -22.17
C GLY A 92 -8.93 7.55 -22.45
N CYS A 93 -8.04 6.76 -21.85
CA CYS A 93 -8.01 5.31 -22.04
C CYS A 93 -8.84 4.57 -20.97
N GLU A 94 -9.97 4.00 -21.37
CA GLU A 94 -10.84 3.21 -20.48
C GLU A 94 -10.34 1.77 -20.24
N LYS A 95 -9.28 1.36 -20.95
CA LYS A 95 -8.71 0.02 -20.82
C LYS A 95 -7.97 -0.12 -19.49
N PHE A 96 -8.00 -1.33 -18.92
CA PHE A 96 -7.23 -1.64 -17.72
C PHE A 96 -5.72 -1.68 -17.99
N SER A 97 -4.93 -1.24 -17.02
CA SER A 97 -3.49 -1.38 -17.06
C SER A 97 -3.12 -2.86 -16.88
N GLN A 98 -2.31 -3.37 -17.79
CA GLN A 98 -1.81 -4.74 -17.75
C GLN A 98 -0.31 -4.78 -17.46
N ILE A 99 0.46 -3.80 -17.95
CA ILE A 99 1.93 -3.80 -17.88
C ILE A 99 2.40 -2.39 -17.56
N LYS A 100 3.21 -2.21 -16.50
CA LYS A 100 3.81 -0.92 -16.10
C LYS A 100 2.82 0.26 -16.02
N GLY A 101 1.58 0.02 -15.60
CA GLY A 101 0.55 1.06 -15.49
C GLY A 101 -0.15 1.42 -16.82
N LYS A 102 0.17 0.74 -17.93
CA LYS A 102 -0.47 0.96 -19.24
C LYS A 102 -1.23 -0.27 -19.73
N CYS A 103 -2.21 -0.10 -20.60
CA CYS A 103 -2.91 -1.21 -21.26
C CYS A 103 -2.00 -1.91 -22.28
N LYS A 104 -2.39 -3.10 -22.78
CA LYS A 104 -1.57 -3.89 -23.72
C LYS A 104 -1.14 -3.13 -24.98
N ALA A 105 -1.99 -2.23 -25.47
CA ALA A 105 -1.71 -1.40 -26.63
C ALA A 105 -0.66 -0.32 -26.28
N HIS A 106 -0.93 0.45 -25.22
CA HIS A 106 -0.07 1.54 -24.77
C HIS A 106 1.24 1.08 -24.09
N ALA A 107 1.36 -0.20 -23.72
CA ALA A 107 2.58 -0.77 -23.15
C ALA A 107 3.63 -1.13 -24.20
N LYS A 108 3.22 -1.35 -25.46
CA LYS A 108 4.12 -1.66 -26.57
C LYS A 108 4.74 -0.41 -27.20
N THR A 109 4.15 0.75 -26.93
CA THR A 109 4.64 2.06 -27.34
C THR A 109 5.31 2.78 -26.16
N SER A 110 6.63 2.87 -26.19
CA SER A 110 7.42 3.87 -25.45
C SER A 110 8.68 4.16 -26.27
N PRO A 111 9.24 5.40 -26.35
CA PRO A 111 9.04 6.62 -25.51
C PRO A 111 8.91 7.94 -26.38
N PRO A 112 9.02 9.19 -25.85
CA PRO A 112 9.32 9.64 -24.49
C PRO A 112 8.31 10.61 -23.85
N SER A 113 8.60 10.85 -22.57
CA SER A 113 8.19 11.97 -21.72
C SER A 113 7.69 13.23 -22.44
N THR A 114 6.63 13.81 -21.84
CA THR A 114 6.14 15.19 -21.99
C THR A 114 5.61 15.63 -23.36
N PRO A 115 4.34 16.07 -23.42
CA PRO A 115 3.97 17.26 -24.15
C PRO A 115 4.08 18.46 -23.20
N HIS A 116 5.09 19.28 -23.47
CA HIS A 116 5.11 20.73 -23.25
C HIS A 116 5.21 21.25 -21.80
N SER A 117 6.45 21.51 -21.39
CA SER A 117 6.77 22.85 -20.89
C SER A 117 6.11 23.89 -21.81
N PRO A 118 5.35 24.87 -21.30
CA PRO A 118 4.91 25.98 -22.13
C PRO A 118 6.15 26.71 -22.67
N PRO A 119 6.17 27.15 -23.94
CA PRO A 119 7.22 28.03 -24.42
C PRO A 119 7.21 29.30 -23.57
N LEU A 120 8.38 29.65 -23.02
CA LEU A 120 8.57 31.01 -22.54
C LEU A 120 8.55 31.94 -23.75
N LEU A 121 7.45 32.65 -23.94
CA LEU A 121 7.39 33.90 -24.68
C LEU A 121 6.34 34.80 -24.04
N HIS A 122 6.73 35.45 -22.96
CA HIS A 122 6.23 36.79 -22.67
C HIS A 122 7.46 37.68 -22.56
N PRO A 123 7.64 38.70 -23.41
CA PRO A 123 8.68 39.69 -23.20
C PRO A 123 8.44 40.38 -21.86
N LEU A 124 9.53 40.55 -21.10
CA LEU A 124 9.59 41.40 -19.90
C LEU A 124 9.02 42.79 -20.26
N PRO A 125 8.09 43.36 -19.47
CA PRO A 125 7.81 44.79 -19.56
C PRO A 125 9.04 45.57 -19.07
N PRO A 126 9.40 46.70 -19.71
CA PRO A 126 10.48 47.55 -19.23
C PRO A 126 10.15 48.09 -17.85
N LEU A 127 11.15 48.11 -16.97
CA LEU A 127 11.12 48.76 -15.67
C LEU A 127 10.73 50.23 -15.83
N THR A 128 9.49 50.58 -15.51
CA THR A 128 9.12 51.95 -15.20
C THR A 128 9.17 52.12 -13.69
N HIS A 129 9.98 53.09 -13.24
CA HIS A 129 10.08 53.45 -11.84
C HIS A 129 8.72 53.94 -11.34
N ALA A 130 7.99 53.08 -10.63
CA ALA A 130 6.82 53.47 -9.85
C ALA A 130 7.21 53.55 -8.37
N LYS A 131 7.01 54.75 -7.84
CA LYS A 131 7.36 55.27 -6.52
C LYS A 131 6.75 54.41 -5.41
N VAL A 132 7.60 53.86 -4.52
CA VAL A 132 7.15 53.21 -3.29
C VAL A 132 6.75 54.30 -2.28
N SER A 133 5.44 54.44 -2.03
CA SER A 133 4.97 55.14 -0.83
C SER A 133 4.99 54.16 0.33
N ALA A 134 5.81 54.50 1.32
CA ALA A 134 5.90 53.83 2.60
C ALA A 134 4.56 53.92 3.34
N LEU A 135 3.97 52.78 3.65
CA LEU A 135 3.04 52.65 4.76
C LEU A 135 3.66 51.68 5.78
N GLN A 136 4.05 52.29 6.88
CA GLN A 136 4.57 51.73 8.12
C GLN A 136 3.64 50.65 8.66
N MET A 137 4.20 49.50 9.06
CA MET A 137 3.53 48.56 9.97
C MET A 137 4.39 48.40 11.23
N PRO A 138 3.84 48.62 12.44
CA PRO A 138 4.59 48.51 13.67
C PRO A 138 4.86 47.07 14.08
N SER A 139 6.07 46.90 14.60
CA SER A 139 6.63 45.74 15.26
C SER A 139 5.77 45.25 16.43
N THR A 140 5.68 43.94 16.56
CA THR A 140 5.83 43.09 17.77
C THR A 140 4.86 41.92 17.69
N ILE A 141 5.39 40.69 17.81
CA ILE A 141 4.89 39.63 18.70
C ILE A 141 5.94 38.49 18.68
N SER A 142 6.65 38.43 19.80
CA SER A 142 7.15 37.28 20.55
C SER A 142 7.39 35.93 19.84
N LEU A 143 8.67 35.50 19.91
CA LEU A 143 9.14 34.14 19.70
C LEU A 143 8.55 33.16 20.72
N SER A 144 8.19 31.95 20.27
CA SER A 144 8.13 30.74 21.11
C SER A 144 8.52 29.51 20.30
N PRO A 145 9.44 28.65 20.77
CA PRO A 145 9.88 27.46 20.05
C PRO A 145 9.00 26.24 20.39
N LEU A 146 8.39 25.60 19.39
CA LEU A 146 7.87 24.22 19.49
C LEU A 146 8.78 23.31 18.65
N ARG A 147 9.76 22.65 19.27
CA ARG A 147 9.69 21.28 19.83
C ARG A 147 9.26 20.23 18.80
N ASP A 148 10.29 19.74 18.11
CA ASP A 148 10.59 18.34 17.77
C ASP A 148 9.44 17.32 17.94
N CYS A 149 8.88 16.86 16.83
CA CYS A 149 7.99 15.70 16.77
C CYS A 149 8.80 14.40 16.87
N VAL A 150 9.25 14.05 18.08
CA VAL A 150 9.69 12.68 18.37
C VAL A 150 8.47 11.78 18.54
N ARG A 151 8.26 10.99 17.50
CA ARG A 151 7.50 9.75 17.48
C ARG A 151 7.91 8.85 18.67
N ARG A 152 6.97 8.50 19.54
CA ARG A 152 7.11 7.34 20.45
C ARG A 152 5.90 6.41 20.36
N PRO A 153 6.12 5.09 20.28
CA PRO A 153 5.10 4.06 20.49
C PRO A 153 5.00 3.71 22.00
N GLU A 154 3.87 3.15 22.40
CA GLU A 154 3.70 1.93 23.23
C GLU A 154 2.31 1.94 23.90
N ALA A 155 1.80 0.73 24.13
CA ALA A 155 0.46 0.39 24.57
C ALA A 155 0.08 0.94 25.96
N THR A 156 -1.20 1.25 26.16
CA THR A 156 -1.84 1.26 27.49
C THR A 156 -3.32 0.88 27.33
N THR A 157 -3.57 -0.39 27.63
CA THR A 157 -4.75 -0.98 28.28
C THR A 157 -6.14 -0.38 28.05
N CYS A 158 -7.02 -1.25 27.54
CA CYS A 158 -8.46 -1.23 27.75
C CYS A 158 -8.83 -0.95 29.21
N SER A 159 -9.69 0.03 29.44
CA SER A 159 -10.77 0.02 30.43
C SER A 159 -11.59 1.30 30.29
N PHE A 160 -12.73 1.23 29.61
CA PHE A 160 -13.85 2.05 30.05
C PHE A 160 -15.13 1.23 29.96
N ALA A 161 -15.55 0.86 31.16
CA ALA A 161 -16.84 0.46 31.66
C ALA A 161 -17.99 0.30 30.65
N ALA A 162 -18.59 -0.88 30.75
CA ALA A 162 -19.98 -1.13 30.42
C ALA A 162 -20.91 -0.10 31.08
N LEU A 163 -21.84 0.44 30.30
CA LEU A 163 -23.22 0.63 30.74
C LEU A 163 -24.13 0.16 29.61
N PHE A 164 -24.67 -1.02 29.88
CA PHE A 164 -25.73 -1.70 29.18
C PHE A 164 -27.01 -1.23 29.88
N GLU A 165 -27.96 -0.63 29.17
CA GLU A 165 -29.33 -0.51 29.67
C GLU A 165 -30.31 -0.77 28.52
N PRO A 166 -30.99 -1.92 28.51
CA PRO A 166 -32.07 -2.22 27.59
C PRO A 166 -33.41 -1.70 28.14
N SER A 167 -34.17 -1.01 27.31
CA SER A 167 -35.56 -0.65 27.56
C SER A 167 -36.48 -1.88 27.49
N PRO A 168 -37.50 -2.01 28.36
CA PRO A 168 -38.49 -3.09 28.29
C PRO A 168 -39.58 -2.80 27.24
N PRO A 169 -40.12 -3.81 26.54
CA PRO A 169 -41.34 -3.66 25.75
C PRO A 169 -42.58 -3.67 26.66
N THR A 170 -43.47 -2.70 26.46
CA THR A 170 -44.84 -2.72 26.98
C THR A 170 -45.66 -3.80 26.27
N ALA A 171 -46.45 -4.52 27.06
CA ALA A 171 -47.41 -5.54 26.65
C ALA A 171 -48.56 -4.97 25.80
#